data_AF-A0A7M7PAJ6-F1
#
_entry.id   AF-A0A7M7PAJ6-F1
#
_cell.length_a   1.000
_cell.length_b   1.000
_cell.length_c   1.000
_cell.angle_alpha   90.00
_cell.angle_beta   90.00
_cell.angle_gamma   90.00
#
_symmetry.space_group_name_H-M   'P 1'
#
loop_
_entity.id
_entity.type
_entity.pdbx_description
1 polymer ?
#
loop_
_entity_poly.entity_id
_entity_poly.type
_entity_poly.pdbx_seq_one_letter_code
_entity_poly.pdbx_strand_id
1 'polypeptide(L)'
;MVSILYAGLNHQNYVGVHLTEKDMNYTYKGDQEYGWFGHKMLMHITPRHKPLFLVSQPTYRLCVNPNCSYTVHDIQSVGALSIFSAGPSPVLLAVLKGQDTFQKLGAGFAVGDPFGNGSLVLAVGSNTKDVDGEILDVPVKLTDAGRVTLYNLDISSPSTLLHPSGSSTASRLIRLHLDHREDVSLGPIAMYEGDRQYGRYGGELMFQDVTGDGIDDLVVSAPFRTEDISEELFKVEEGSIFVYQGGPSFGTGNVTRSCDFLSLVKPCPTEKAYSVLSSNEGGSRFGSKLTTWRFSEKPHLVVSAPRSNGAERLAGEVYVYTL
;
A
#
# COMPACT_ATOMS: atom_id res chain seq x y z
N MET A 1 -15.92 11.59 7.34
CA MET A 1 -15.33 12.94 7.15
C MET A 1 -13.85 12.81 7.46
N VAL A 2 -12.98 13.24 6.55
CA VAL A 2 -11.54 13.27 6.79
C VAL A 2 -11.15 14.74 6.99
N SER A 3 -10.51 15.05 8.11
CA SER A 3 -10.04 16.40 8.44
C SER A 3 -8.51 16.39 8.53
N ILE A 4 -7.86 17.19 7.69
CA ILE A 4 -6.41 17.41 7.76
C ILE A 4 -6.18 18.64 8.64
N LEU A 5 -5.46 18.47 9.74
CA LEU A 5 -5.08 19.57 10.61
C LEU A 5 -3.72 20.10 10.16
N TYR A 6 -3.69 21.34 9.67
CA TYR A 6 -2.47 22.10 9.46
C TYR A 6 -2.30 23.05 10.66
N ALA A 7 -1.20 22.92 11.40
CA ALA A 7 -0.84 23.89 12.43
C ALA A 7 -0.38 25.19 11.75
N GLY A 8 -1.34 26.03 11.36
CA GLY A 8 -1.05 27.32 10.76
C GLY A 8 -0.38 28.29 11.73
N LEU A 9 0.37 29.25 11.18
CA LEU A 9 1.01 30.34 11.94
C LEU A 9 0.01 31.09 12.85
N ASN A 10 -1.27 31.09 12.47
CA ASN A 10 -2.38 31.72 13.20
C ASN A 10 -2.61 31.13 14.60
N HIS A 11 -2.06 29.95 14.90
CA HIS A 11 -2.26 29.27 16.18
C HIS A 11 -0.97 29.11 17.01
N GLN A 12 0.15 29.72 16.60
CA GLN A 12 1.48 29.52 17.21
C GLN A 12 1.57 29.87 18.70
N ASN A 13 0.62 30.66 19.25
CA ASN A 13 0.63 31.10 20.65
C ASN A 13 -0.58 30.59 21.46
N TYR A 14 -1.39 29.68 20.92
CA TYR A 14 -2.56 29.15 21.62
C TYR A 14 -2.21 27.85 22.33
N VAL A 15 -2.38 27.80 23.65
CA VAL A 15 -2.34 26.56 24.43
C VAL A 15 -3.74 25.95 24.41
N GLY A 16 -3.92 24.88 23.63
CA GLY A 16 -5.21 24.22 23.43
C GLY A 16 -6.05 24.88 22.34
N VAL A 17 -5.80 24.53 21.07
CA VAL A 17 -6.62 24.96 19.94
C VAL A 17 -7.85 24.06 19.87
N HIS A 18 -9.03 24.61 20.17
CA HIS A 18 -10.30 23.88 20.04
C HIS A 18 -10.85 24.04 18.62
N LEU A 19 -10.47 23.14 17.72
CA LEU A 19 -10.95 23.12 16.34
C LEU A 19 -12.26 22.34 16.25
N THR A 20 -13.22 22.90 15.51
CA THR A 20 -14.52 22.31 15.21
C THR A 20 -14.68 22.09 13.71
N GLU A 21 -15.80 21.49 13.30
CA GLU A 21 -16.15 21.37 11.88
C GLU A 21 -16.21 22.72 11.14
N LYS A 22 -16.47 23.82 11.86
CA LYS A 22 -16.51 25.18 11.29
C LYS A 22 -15.14 25.73 10.93
N ASP A 23 -14.09 25.17 11.53
CA ASP A 23 -12.71 25.59 11.33
C ASP A 23 -12.02 24.80 10.19
N MET A 24 -12.76 23.88 9.55
CA MET A 24 -12.26 23.10 8.43
C MET A 24 -12.16 23.95 7.16
N ASN A 25 -10.96 24.04 6.60
CA ASN A 25 -10.76 24.70 5.30
C ASN A 25 -11.24 23.83 4.13
N TYR A 26 -11.01 22.51 4.20
CA TYR A 26 -11.26 21.57 3.10
C TYR A 26 -11.83 20.25 3.60
N THR A 27 -12.67 19.61 2.80
CA THR A 27 -13.20 18.27 3.09
C THR A 27 -13.12 17.39 1.86
N TYR A 28 -12.58 16.19 2.03
CA TYR A 28 -12.59 15.13 1.02
C TYR A 28 -13.68 14.11 1.38
N LYS A 29 -14.44 13.66 0.40
CA LYS A 29 -15.55 12.73 0.59
C LYS A 29 -15.44 11.58 -0.39
N GLY A 30 -15.77 10.38 0.09
CA GLY A 30 -15.98 9.22 -0.76
C GLY A 30 -17.27 9.35 -1.57
N ASP A 31 -17.36 8.54 -2.61
CA ASP A 31 -18.42 8.58 -3.62
C ASP A 31 -19.35 7.35 -3.59
N GLN A 32 -19.09 6.36 -2.72
CA GLN A 32 -19.93 5.17 -2.58
C GLN A 32 -20.29 4.85 -1.14
N GLU A 33 -21.50 4.33 -0.96
CA GLU A 33 -21.95 3.71 0.29
C GLU A 33 -21.02 2.57 0.69
N TYR A 34 -20.72 2.48 1.99
CA TYR A 34 -19.84 1.46 2.57
C TYR A 34 -18.43 1.41 1.98
N GLY A 35 -18.00 2.38 1.18
CA GLY A 35 -16.68 2.35 0.51
C GLY A 35 -15.48 2.53 1.45
N TRP A 36 -15.71 3.09 2.65
CA TRP A 36 -14.67 3.36 3.65
C TRP A 36 -13.59 4.33 3.14
N PHE A 37 -14.01 5.41 2.46
CA PHE A 37 -13.10 6.46 2.04
C PHE A 37 -12.40 7.09 3.25
N GLY A 38 -11.08 7.19 3.19
CA GLY A 38 -10.26 7.63 4.32
C GLY A 38 -9.67 6.49 5.14
N HIS A 39 -9.81 5.23 4.69
CA HIS A 39 -9.26 4.06 5.38
C HIS A 39 -7.75 4.17 5.63
N LYS A 40 -6.97 4.53 4.61
CA LYS A 40 -5.57 4.95 4.74
C LYS A 40 -5.35 6.24 3.95
N MET A 41 -4.45 7.07 4.45
CA MET A 41 -4.11 8.37 3.88
C MET A 41 -2.60 8.59 3.89
N LEU A 42 -2.10 9.28 2.88
CA LEU A 42 -0.71 9.71 2.79
C LEU A 42 -0.63 11.08 2.15
N MET A 43 0.13 11.98 2.76
CA MET A 43 0.57 13.21 2.11
C MET A 43 2.02 13.04 1.69
N HIS A 44 2.33 13.35 0.44
CA HIS A 44 3.69 13.20 -0.09
C HIS A 44 4.06 14.42 -0.93
N ILE A 45 5.27 14.95 -0.75
CA ILE A 45 5.77 16.08 -1.54
C ILE A 45 6.68 15.53 -2.62
N THR A 46 6.28 15.70 -3.88
CA THR A 46 7.11 15.28 -5.01
C THR A 46 8.42 16.09 -5.08
N PRO A 47 9.48 15.58 -5.73
CA PRO A 47 10.72 16.34 -5.94
C PRO A 47 10.51 17.72 -6.57
N ARG A 48 9.44 17.90 -7.36
CA ARG A 48 9.05 19.19 -7.95
C ARG A 48 8.23 20.09 -7.01
N HIS A 49 8.26 19.81 -5.70
CA HIS A 49 7.57 20.56 -4.64
C HIS A 49 6.05 20.61 -4.79
N LYS A 50 5.46 19.66 -5.51
CA LYS A 50 4.00 19.52 -5.59
C LYS A 50 3.53 18.55 -4.54
N PRO A 51 2.70 18.99 -3.57
CA PRO A 51 2.16 18.10 -2.56
C PRO A 51 1.00 17.30 -3.16
N LEU A 52 1.01 16.01 -2.89
CA LEU A 52 -0.02 15.05 -3.27
C LEU A 52 -0.71 14.55 -2.01
N PHE A 53 -2.01 14.33 -2.11
CA PHE A 53 -2.79 13.70 -1.06
C PHE A 53 -3.45 12.44 -1.59
N LEU A 54 -3.08 11.30 -1.03
CA LEU A 54 -3.57 9.98 -1.44
C LEU A 54 -4.53 9.47 -0.38
N VAL A 55 -5.70 8.98 -0.80
CA VAL A 55 -6.74 8.48 0.09
C VAL A 55 -7.36 7.21 -0.49
N SER A 56 -7.45 6.15 0.32
CA SER A 56 -8.06 4.89 -0.11
C SER A 56 -9.50 4.69 0.33
N GLN A 57 -10.18 3.84 -0.43
CA GLN A 57 -11.56 3.38 -0.28
C GLN A 57 -11.59 1.86 -0.59
N PRO A 58 -11.09 0.99 0.32
CA PRO A 58 -10.79 -0.42 0.00
C PRO A 58 -12.03 -1.27 -0.28
N THR A 59 -13.22 -0.85 0.12
CA THR A 59 -14.49 -1.56 -0.16
C THR A 59 -15.25 -0.94 -1.34
N TYR A 60 -14.60 -0.08 -2.13
CA TYR A 60 -15.13 0.45 -3.40
C TYR A 60 -15.60 -0.68 -4.32
N ARG A 61 -16.73 -0.48 -5.00
CA ARG A 61 -17.36 -1.46 -5.89
C ARG A 61 -17.28 -0.98 -7.35
N LEU A 62 -17.15 -1.90 -8.29
CA LEU A 62 -17.42 -1.59 -9.69
C LEU A 62 -18.92 -1.77 -9.93
N CYS A 63 -19.62 -0.65 -10.03
CA CYS A 63 -21.06 -0.61 -10.22
C CYS A 63 -21.44 -0.92 -11.67
N VAL A 64 -22.40 -1.81 -11.86
CA VAL A 64 -22.99 -2.08 -13.19
C VAL A 64 -23.94 -0.95 -13.59
N ASN A 65 -24.70 -0.42 -12.64
CA ASN A 65 -25.64 0.66 -12.88
C ASN A 65 -24.93 2.03 -12.89
N PRO A 66 -25.25 2.95 -13.82
CA PRO A 66 -24.63 4.28 -13.88
C PRO A 66 -24.83 5.13 -12.63
N ASN A 67 -25.94 4.93 -11.91
CA ASN A 67 -26.24 5.61 -10.65
C ASN A 67 -25.62 4.91 -9.42
N CYS A 68 -24.86 3.83 -9.63
CA CYS A 68 -24.22 3.01 -8.59
C CYS A 68 -25.19 2.45 -7.52
N SER A 69 -26.48 2.35 -7.85
CA SER A 69 -27.46 1.65 -7.01
C SER A 69 -27.07 0.18 -6.88
N TYR A 70 -27.18 -0.35 -5.65
CA TYR A 70 -26.76 -1.72 -5.35
C TYR A 70 -27.43 -2.74 -6.27
N THR A 71 -26.62 -3.62 -6.85
CA THR A 71 -27.07 -4.83 -7.53
C THR A 71 -26.14 -6.00 -7.23
N VAL A 72 -26.67 -7.22 -7.27
CA VAL A 72 -25.91 -8.46 -7.09
C VAL A 72 -24.86 -8.68 -8.18
N HIS A 73 -24.97 -7.95 -9.30
CA HIS A 73 -24.02 -8.01 -10.42
C HIS A 73 -22.83 -7.06 -10.26
N ASP A 74 -22.83 -6.19 -9.23
CA ASP A 74 -21.69 -5.32 -8.94
C ASP A 74 -20.47 -6.17 -8.52
N ILE A 75 -19.27 -5.77 -8.96
CA ILE A 75 -18.02 -6.38 -8.50
C ILE A 75 -17.68 -5.77 -7.14
N GLN A 76 -17.82 -6.56 -6.09
CA GLN A 76 -17.77 -6.10 -4.70
C GLN A 76 -16.35 -5.84 -4.22
N SER A 77 -16.14 -4.79 -3.42
CA SER A 77 -14.92 -4.56 -2.64
C SER A 77 -13.61 -4.72 -3.46
N VAL A 78 -13.61 -4.20 -4.68
CA VAL A 78 -12.42 -4.17 -5.52
C VAL A 78 -11.35 -3.23 -4.95
N GLY A 79 -11.79 -2.19 -4.24
CA GLY A 79 -10.96 -1.13 -3.67
C GLY A 79 -10.55 -0.04 -4.66
N ALA A 80 -10.31 1.16 -4.14
CA ALA A 80 -9.85 2.30 -4.92
C ALA A 80 -8.85 3.15 -4.12
N LEU A 81 -7.94 3.80 -4.84
CA LEU A 81 -6.98 4.77 -4.31
C LEU A 81 -7.07 6.06 -5.13
N SER A 82 -7.57 7.11 -4.51
CA SER A 82 -7.68 8.45 -5.10
C SER A 82 -6.41 9.26 -4.80
N ILE A 83 -5.92 9.98 -5.80
CA ILE A 83 -4.76 10.87 -5.71
C ILE A 83 -5.24 12.28 -6.02
N PHE A 84 -5.08 13.19 -5.07
CA PHE A 84 -5.46 14.59 -5.17
C PHE A 84 -4.21 15.47 -5.25
N SER A 85 -4.33 16.64 -5.90
CA SER A 85 -3.42 17.75 -5.60
C SER A 85 -3.71 18.23 -4.19
N ALA A 86 -2.68 18.38 -3.36
CA ALA A 86 -2.84 19.00 -2.06
C ALA A 86 -2.77 20.52 -2.23
N GLY A 87 -3.69 21.24 -1.59
CA GLY A 87 -3.76 22.70 -1.67
C GLY A 87 -5.17 23.23 -1.41
N PRO A 88 -5.35 24.56 -1.54
CA PRO A 88 -6.61 25.22 -1.19
C PRO A 88 -7.77 24.96 -2.15
N SER A 89 -7.52 24.27 -3.26
CA SER A 89 -8.53 23.81 -4.19
C SER A 89 -8.10 22.42 -4.65
N PRO A 90 -8.44 21.38 -3.87
CA PRO A 90 -8.01 20.03 -4.18
C PRO A 90 -8.64 19.57 -5.48
N VAL A 91 -7.79 19.14 -6.41
CA VAL A 91 -8.21 18.56 -7.69
C VAL A 91 -7.96 17.07 -7.61
N LEU A 92 -8.98 16.27 -7.89
CA LEU A 92 -8.79 14.83 -8.09
C LEU A 92 -7.93 14.64 -9.34
N LEU A 93 -6.70 14.19 -9.13
CA LEU A 93 -5.78 13.93 -10.23
C LEU A 93 -6.09 12.56 -10.81
N ALA A 94 -6.01 11.49 -10.01
CA ALA A 94 -6.22 10.13 -10.53
C ALA A 94 -6.98 9.24 -9.54
N VAL A 95 -7.55 8.15 -10.06
CA VAL A 95 -8.11 7.07 -9.24
C VAL A 95 -7.59 5.74 -9.78
N LEU A 96 -6.84 5.01 -8.96
CA LEU A 96 -6.51 3.61 -9.23
C LEU A 96 -7.64 2.74 -8.66
N LYS A 97 -8.22 1.87 -9.49
CA LYS A 97 -9.31 0.97 -9.08
C LYS A 97 -8.87 -0.47 -9.19
N GLY A 98 -9.37 -1.27 -8.25
CA GLY A 98 -9.32 -2.71 -8.39
C GLY A 98 -10.23 -3.23 -9.50
N GLN A 99 -10.02 -4.49 -9.87
CA GLN A 99 -10.76 -5.20 -10.93
C GLN A 99 -11.41 -6.49 -10.42
N ASP A 100 -10.87 -7.08 -9.35
CA ASP A 100 -11.32 -8.37 -8.84
C ASP A 100 -12.16 -8.21 -7.57
N THR A 101 -13.21 -9.02 -7.46
CA THR A 101 -14.06 -9.07 -6.26
C THR A 101 -13.22 -9.32 -5.01
N PHE A 102 -13.51 -8.59 -3.95
CA PHE A 102 -12.91 -8.70 -2.63
C PHE A 102 -11.40 -8.51 -2.56
N GLN A 103 -10.70 -8.04 -3.59
CA GLN A 103 -9.25 -7.87 -3.49
C GLN A 103 -8.81 -6.68 -2.61
N LYS A 104 -9.71 -5.71 -2.36
CA LYS A 104 -9.49 -4.53 -1.51
C LYS A 104 -8.23 -3.71 -1.85
N LEU A 105 -8.07 -3.33 -3.12
CA LEU A 105 -6.99 -2.45 -3.56
C LEU A 105 -6.96 -1.15 -2.73
N GLY A 106 -5.78 -0.76 -2.27
CA GLY A 106 -5.58 0.41 -1.42
C GLY A 106 -5.80 0.15 0.07
N ALA A 107 -5.95 -1.12 0.49
CA ALA A 107 -5.95 -1.48 1.91
C ALA A 107 -4.66 -1.01 2.61
N GLY A 108 -3.52 -1.20 1.95
CA GLY A 108 -2.23 -0.58 2.26
C GLY A 108 -1.68 0.14 1.04
N PHE A 109 -0.89 1.21 1.24
CA PHE A 109 -0.11 1.85 0.17
C PHE A 109 1.02 2.72 0.73
N ALA A 110 2.07 2.95 -0.04
CA ALA A 110 3.21 3.79 0.33
C ALA A 110 3.84 4.45 -0.91
N VAL A 111 4.56 5.56 -0.71
CA VAL A 111 5.31 6.26 -1.76
C VAL A 111 6.75 6.46 -1.28
N GLY A 112 7.73 6.14 -2.12
CA GLY A 112 9.17 6.33 -1.85
C GLY A 112 10.04 6.15 -3.09
N ASP A 113 11.36 6.13 -2.91
CA ASP A 113 12.37 6.00 -3.98
C ASP A 113 13.23 4.73 -3.79
N PRO A 114 12.68 3.54 -4.08
CA PRO A 114 13.39 2.28 -3.84
C PRO A 114 14.54 2.02 -4.80
N PHE A 115 14.67 2.82 -5.87
CA PHE A 115 15.79 2.71 -6.81
C PHE A 115 16.94 3.67 -6.47
N GLY A 116 16.75 4.59 -5.52
CA GLY A 116 17.73 5.59 -5.10
C GLY A 116 18.12 6.58 -6.20
N ASN A 117 17.25 6.79 -7.19
CA ASN A 117 17.54 7.61 -8.38
C ASN A 117 16.61 8.84 -8.53
N GLY A 118 15.80 9.12 -7.50
CA GLY A 118 14.81 10.19 -7.44
C GLY A 118 13.47 9.84 -8.09
N SER A 119 13.29 8.63 -8.63
CA SER A 119 12.04 8.20 -9.26
C SER A 119 11.09 7.66 -8.20
N LEU A 120 10.00 8.38 -7.97
CA LEU A 120 8.99 7.95 -7.01
C LEU A 120 8.23 6.72 -7.50
N VAL A 121 8.07 5.75 -6.59
CA VAL A 121 7.29 4.54 -6.76
C VAL A 121 6.13 4.55 -5.79
N LEU A 122 4.95 4.21 -6.29
CA LEU A 122 3.74 3.96 -5.50
C LEU A 122 3.57 2.45 -5.32
N ALA A 123 3.66 1.97 -4.09
CA ALA A 123 3.26 0.62 -3.71
C ALA A 123 1.79 0.61 -3.29
N VAL A 124 1.00 -0.33 -3.82
CA VAL A 124 -0.42 -0.49 -3.49
C VAL A 124 -0.72 -1.93 -3.16
N GLY A 125 -1.27 -2.16 -1.97
CA GLY A 125 -1.69 -3.46 -1.48
C GLY A 125 -3.15 -3.76 -1.83
N SER A 126 -3.37 -4.96 -2.35
CA SER A 126 -4.66 -5.65 -2.45
C SER A 126 -4.61 -6.83 -1.49
N ASN A 127 -4.83 -6.55 -0.21
CA ASN A 127 -4.49 -7.49 0.86
C ASN A 127 -5.45 -8.68 1.01
N THR A 128 -6.54 -8.74 0.25
CA THR A 128 -7.42 -9.91 0.18
C THR A 128 -7.51 -10.44 -1.24
N LYS A 129 -6.48 -10.16 -2.04
CA LYS A 129 -6.34 -10.75 -3.37
C LYS A 129 -5.99 -12.23 -3.25
N ASP A 130 -6.78 -13.08 -3.88
CA ASP A 130 -6.40 -14.47 -4.10
C ASP A 130 -5.18 -14.56 -5.02
N VAL A 131 -4.27 -15.46 -4.66
CA VAL A 131 -3.03 -15.72 -5.40
C VAL A 131 -3.02 -17.18 -5.85
N ASP A 132 -2.66 -17.42 -7.10
CA ASP A 132 -2.37 -18.77 -7.57
C ASP A 132 -0.96 -19.14 -7.10
N GLY A 133 -0.83 -20.28 -6.41
CA GLY A 133 0.42 -20.76 -5.83
C GLY A 133 0.65 -22.25 -6.07
N GLU A 134 1.74 -22.76 -5.52
CA GLU A 134 2.10 -24.17 -5.55
C GLU A 134 2.62 -24.60 -4.19
N ILE A 135 2.21 -25.78 -3.71
CA ILE A 135 2.73 -26.42 -2.50
C ILE A 135 3.19 -27.82 -2.89
N LEU A 136 4.47 -28.14 -2.68
CA LEU A 136 5.08 -29.40 -3.13
C LEU A 136 4.80 -29.68 -4.62
N ASP A 137 4.95 -28.66 -5.45
CA ASP A 137 4.64 -28.63 -6.89
C ASP A 137 3.18 -28.98 -7.26
N VAL A 138 2.27 -28.95 -6.28
CA VAL A 138 0.82 -29.07 -6.51
C VAL A 138 0.22 -27.68 -6.61
N PRO A 139 -0.44 -27.31 -7.73
CA PRO A 139 -1.12 -26.03 -7.87
C PRO A 139 -2.23 -25.87 -6.84
N VAL A 140 -2.24 -24.73 -6.15
CA VAL A 140 -3.24 -24.38 -5.14
C VAL A 140 -3.71 -22.94 -5.33
N LYS A 141 -4.93 -22.66 -4.87
CA LYS A 141 -5.41 -21.28 -4.77
C LYS A 141 -5.24 -20.79 -3.34
N LEU A 142 -4.40 -19.77 -3.16
CA LEU A 142 -4.15 -19.15 -1.88
C LEU A 142 -5.18 -18.03 -1.66
N THR A 143 -6.30 -18.37 -1.02
CA THR A 143 -7.38 -17.42 -0.73
C THR A 143 -6.90 -16.31 0.20
N ASP A 144 -7.25 -15.05 -0.09
CA ASP A 144 -6.89 -13.88 0.74
C ASP A 144 -5.38 -13.77 1.08
N ALA A 145 -4.51 -14.33 0.22
CA ALA A 145 -3.07 -14.31 0.45
C ALA A 145 -2.50 -12.88 0.38
N GLY A 146 -3.04 -12.07 -0.53
CA GLY A 146 -2.68 -10.68 -0.71
C GLY A 146 -1.58 -10.47 -1.75
N ARG A 147 -1.56 -9.26 -2.31
CA ARG A 147 -0.60 -8.83 -3.33
C ARG A 147 -0.26 -7.36 -3.16
N VAL A 148 0.99 -7.00 -3.43
CA VAL A 148 1.48 -5.64 -3.59
C VAL A 148 1.85 -5.40 -5.05
N THR A 149 1.34 -4.32 -5.61
CA THR A 149 1.67 -3.89 -6.97
C THR A 149 2.39 -2.55 -6.93
N LEU A 150 3.50 -2.42 -7.64
CA LEU A 150 4.27 -1.19 -7.74
C LEU A 150 3.98 -0.47 -9.06
N TYR A 151 3.88 0.86 -8.98
CA TYR A 151 3.69 1.75 -10.12
C TYR A 151 4.69 2.90 -10.07
N ASN A 152 5.18 3.35 -11.21
CA ASN A 152 5.90 4.62 -11.28
C ASN A 152 4.93 5.79 -11.01
N LEU A 153 5.34 6.70 -10.12
CA LEU A 153 4.57 7.87 -9.76
C LEU A 153 5.20 9.13 -10.38
N ASP A 154 5.02 9.32 -11.68
CA ASP A 154 5.37 10.58 -12.37
C ASP A 154 4.09 11.41 -12.62
N ILE A 155 3.88 12.42 -11.77
CA ILE A 155 2.76 13.36 -11.93
C ILE A 155 3.30 14.67 -12.49
N SER A 156 3.65 14.67 -13.78
CA SER A 156 3.83 15.92 -14.51
C SER A 156 2.49 16.68 -14.55
N SER A 157 2.49 18.00 -14.30
CA SER A 157 1.28 18.83 -14.43
C SER A 157 0.64 18.68 -15.82
N PRO A 158 -0.67 18.95 -15.97
CA PRO A 158 -1.31 18.95 -17.27
C PRO A 158 -0.68 20.04 -18.14
N SER A 159 0.17 19.66 -19.08
CA SER A 159 0.65 20.55 -20.13
C SER A 159 -0.42 20.63 -21.21
N THR A 160 -0.82 21.87 -21.50
CA THR A 160 -1.71 22.30 -22.57
C THR A 160 -1.51 21.54 -23.90
N LEU A 161 -2.63 21.19 -24.51
CA LEU A 161 -2.78 20.54 -25.82
C LEU A 161 -1.87 21.16 -26.88
N LEU A 162 -0.97 20.37 -27.46
CA LEU A 162 -0.42 20.61 -28.78
C LEU A 162 -0.59 19.33 -29.61
N HIS A 163 -1.34 19.46 -30.70
CA HIS A 163 -1.61 18.41 -31.69
C HIS A 163 -0.31 17.85 -32.29
N PRO A 164 -0.30 16.56 -32.69
CA PRO A 164 0.89 15.92 -33.23
C PRO A 164 1.01 16.18 -34.74
N SER A 165 2.16 16.69 -35.16
CA SER A 165 2.69 16.44 -36.50
C SER A 165 4.15 15.99 -36.38
N GLY A 166 4.41 14.75 -36.77
CA GLY A 166 5.76 14.30 -37.15
C GLY A 166 6.48 13.40 -36.15
N SER A 167 6.53 12.11 -36.50
CA SER A 167 7.61 11.13 -36.28
C SER A 167 8.84 11.57 -35.46
N SER A 168 9.12 10.86 -34.35
CA SER A 168 10.42 10.21 -34.11
C SER A 168 10.46 9.45 -32.77
N THR A 169 11.14 8.32 -32.79
CA THR A 169 11.53 7.45 -31.67
C THR A 169 12.31 8.19 -30.58
N ALA A 170 11.73 8.39 -29.40
CA ALA A 170 12.43 8.60 -28.12
C ALA A 170 11.46 8.55 -26.91
N SER A 171 11.86 7.81 -25.87
CA SER A 171 11.39 7.85 -24.48
C SER A 171 9.91 7.54 -24.18
N ARG A 172 9.64 6.29 -23.74
CA ARG A 172 8.46 5.92 -22.95
C ARG A 172 8.52 6.61 -21.57
N LEU A 173 8.03 7.85 -21.52
CA LEU A 173 7.66 8.53 -20.28
C LEU A 173 6.13 8.43 -20.13
N ILE A 174 5.69 7.93 -18.97
CA ILE A 174 4.28 7.70 -18.66
C ILE A 174 3.60 9.05 -18.50
N ARG A 175 2.73 9.40 -19.46
CA ARG A 175 1.79 10.50 -19.32
C ARG A 175 0.54 9.97 -18.61
N LEU A 176 0.29 10.42 -17.39
CA LEU A 176 -1.04 10.31 -16.76
C LEU A 176 -2.00 11.23 -17.54
N HIS A 177 -2.45 10.77 -18.72
CA HIS A 177 -3.47 11.46 -19.49
C HIS A 177 -4.83 11.11 -18.89
N LEU A 178 -5.23 11.93 -17.92
CA LEU A 178 -6.56 11.89 -17.34
C LEU A 178 -7.49 12.66 -18.26
N ASP A 179 -7.94 11.98 -19.30
CA ASP A 179 -9.17 12.37 -19.97
C ASP A 179 -10.28 11.42 -19.54
N HIS A 180 -11.45 11.98 -19.28
CA HIS A 180 -12.50 11.43 -18.43
C HIS A 180 -13.24 10.20 -19.00
N ARG A 181 -12.63 9.45 -19.93
CA ARG A 181 -13.32 8.45 -20.75
C ARG A 181 -12.57 7.21 -21.20
N GLU A 182 -11.33 6.96 -20.77
CA GLU A 182 -10.71 5.63 -20.99
C GLU A 182 -9.91 5.15 -19.78
N ASP A 183 -10.15 3.89 -19.39
CA ASP A 183 -9.45 3.19 -18.32
C ASP A 183 -7.96 3.05 -18.65
N VAL A 184 -7.13 3.99 -18.19
CA VAL A 184 -5.67 3.89 -18.32
C VAL A 184 -5.17 2.80 -17.37
N SER A 185 -4.87 1.62 -17.94
CA SER A 185 -4.12 0.57 -17.25
C SER A 185 -2.69 1.05 -17.01
N LEU A 186 -2.39 1.47 -15.78
CA LEU A 186 -1.01 1.70 -15.35
C LEU A 186 -0.28 0.36 -15.40
N GLY A 187 0.70 0.25 -16.30
CA GLY A 187 1.56 -0.93 -16.37
C GLY A 187 2.31 -1.09 -15.04
N PRO A 188 2.09 -2.19 -14.29
CA PRO A 188 2.81 -2.42 -13.03
C PRO A 188 4.28 -2.67 -13.33
N ILE A 189 5.18 -2.09 -12.52
CA ILE A 189 6.63 -2.28 -12.66
C ILE A 189 7.13 -3.48 -11.86
N ALA A 190 6.42 -3.85 -10.79
CA ALA A 190 6.71 -5.02 -9.98
C ALA A 190 5.45 -5.54 -9.27
N MET A 191 5.45 -6.83 -8.96
CA MET A 191 4.43 -7.52 -8.19
C MET A 191 5.08 -8.39 -7.13
N TYR A 192 4.54 -8.31 -5.92
CA TYR A 192 4.91 -9.13 -4.77
C TYR A 192 3.65 -9.79 -4.22
N GLU A 193 3.63 -11.12 -4.19
CA GLU A 193 2.49 -11.93 -3.78
C GLU A 193 2.82 -12.75 -2.53
N GLY A 194 1.84 -12.87 -1.64
CA GLY A 194 1.92 -13.69 -0.43
C GLY A 194 1.75 -15.19 -0.71
N ASP A 195 2.30 -16.01 0.19
CA ASP A 195 2.46 -17.46 0.07
C ASP A 195 1.67 -18.28 1.12
N ARG A 196 0.73 -17.63 1.83
CA ARG A 196 -0.14 -18.28 2.82
C ARG A 196 -1.58 -17.83 2.63
N GLN A 197 -2.53 -18.74 2.82
CA GLN A 197 -3.94 -18.37 2.83
C GLN A 197 -4.22 -17.42 3.98
N TYR A 198 -5.11 -16.46 3.74
CA TYR A 198 -5.56 -15.46 4.72
C TYR A 198 -4.45 -14.58 5.29
N GLY A 199 -3.22 -14.63 4.77
CA GLY A 199 -2.07 -13.93 5.34
C GLY A 199 -2.15 -12.41 5.25
N ARG A 200 -2.97 -11.90 4.34
CA ARG A 200 -3.18 -10.48 4.08
C ARG A 200 -1.92 -9.69 3.75
N TYR A 201 -1.06 -10.29 2.93
CA TYR A 201 0.15 -9.69 2.43
C TYR A 201 -0.13 -8.34 1.74
N GLY A 202 0.59 -7.30 2.13
CA GLY A 202 0.35 -5.93 1.66
C GLY A 202 -0.73 -5.16 2.44
N GLY A 203 -1.13 -5.65 3.63
CA GLY A 203 -2.11 -4.97 4.48
C GLY A 203 -1.66 -3.59 4.99
N GLU A 204 -0.38 -3.44 5.29
CA GLU A 204 0.33 -2.23 5.62
C GLU A 204 1.62 -2.19 4.79
N LEU A 205 2.01 -0.99 4.36
CA LEU A 205 3.13 -0.78 3.46
C LEU A 205 3.88 0.48 3.87
N MET A 206 5.20 0.45 3.70
CA MET A 206 6.09 1.58 3.91
C MET A 206 7.25 1.51 2.92
N PHE A 207 7.65 2.68 2.42
CA PHE A 207 8.98 2.89 1.87
C PHE A 207 9.76 3.74 2.87
N GLN A 208 10.91 3.24 3.30
CA GLN A 208 11.84 3.95 4.17
C GLN A 208 13.16 3.19 4.22
N ASP A 209 14.27 3.92 4.27
CA ASP A 209 15.60 3.38 4.58
C ASP A 209 15.63 2.78 6.01
N VAL A 210 15.41 1.46 6.11
CA VAL A 210 15.46 0.69 7.36
C VAL A 210 16.76 -0.10 7.49
N THR A 211 17.48 -0.31 6.39
CA THR A 211 18.81 -0.94 6.36
C THR A 211 19.95 0.04 6.63
N GLY A 212 19.71 1.35 6.53
CA GLY A 212 20.68 2.41 6.82
C GLY A 212 21.66 2.69 5.67
N ASP A 213 21.35 2.25 4.44
CA ASP A 213 22.19 2.47 3.26
C ASP A 213 21.85 3.77 2.50
N GLY A 214 20.82 4.50 2.95
CA GLY A 214 20.37 5.75 2.37
C GLY A 214 19.39 5.60 1.20
N ILE A 215 18.93 4.38 0.89
CA ILE A 215 17.93 4.10 -0.13
C ILE A 215 16.66 3.56 0.54
N ASP A 216 15.48 3.93 0.02
CA ASP A 216 14.24 3.44 0.60
C ASP A 216 14.08 1.93 0.39
N ASP A 217 13.83 1.20 1.47
CA ASP A 217 13.46 -0.21 1.42
C ASP A 217 11.95 -0.35 1.35
N LEU A 218 11.45 -1.41 0.70
CA LEU A 218 10.02 -1.76 0.74
C LEU A 218 9.75 -2.67 1.95
N VAL A 219 8.97 -2.17 2.91
CA VAL A 219 8.48 -2.96 4.05
C VAL A 219 7.03 -3.36 3.79
N VAL A 220 6.77 -4.67 3.82
CA VAL A 220 5.45 -5.27 3.58
C VAL A 220 5.00 -6.06 4.79
N SER A 221 3.81 -5.75 5.32
CA SER A 221 3.20 -6.57 6.38
C SER A 221 2.30 -7.66 5.80
N ALA A 222 2.22 -8.79 6.49
CA ALA A 222 1.18 -9.81 6.36
C ALA A 222 0.66 -10.16 7.76
N PRO A 223 -0.20 -9.30 8.36
CA PRO A 223 -0.48 -9.37 9.79
C PRO A 223 -1.25 -10.61 10.22
N PHE A 224 -1.81 -11.36 9.27
CA PHE A 224 -2.62 -12.55 9.54
C PHE A 224 -1.90 -13.83 9.09
N ARG A 225 -0.69 -13.70 8.55
CA ARG A 225 0.13 -14.82 8.13
C ARG A 225 0.48 -15.68 9.34
N THR A 226 0.44 -17.00 9.15
CA THR A 226 1.03 -17.97 10.07
C THR A 226 2.20 -18.66 9.39
N GLU A 227 3.25 -18.97 10.16
CA GLU A 227 4.40 -19.71 9.62
C GLU A 227 4.09 -21.21 9.49
N ASP A 228 3.26 -21.77 10.37
CA ASP A 228 2.82 -23.16 10.30
C ASP A 228 1.70 -23.33 9.26
N ILE A 229 2.05 -23.96 8.14
CA ILE A 229 1.12 -24.23 7.04
C ILE A 229 -0.05 -25.13 7.46
N SER A 230 0.15 -25.98 8.47
CA SER A 230 -0.90 -26.86 9.00
C SER A 230 -1.94 -26.09 9.84
N GLU A 231 -1.57 -24.92 10.34
CA GLU A 231 -2.43 -24.06 11.15
C GLU A 231 -3.21 -23.01 10.32
N GLU A 232 -2.99 -22.94 9.01
CA GLU A 232 -3.74 -22.03 8.12
C GLU A 232 -5.26 -22.23 8.21
N LEU A 233 -5.69 -23.49 8.38
CA LEU A 233 -7.12 -23.85 8.53
C LEU A 233 -7.74 -23.23 9.79
N PHE A 234 -6.93 -22.91 10.81
CA PHE A 234 -7.36 -22.33 12.07
C PHE A 234 -7.23 -20.81 12.14
N LYS A 235 -6.68 -20.16 11.09
CA LYS A 235 -6.57 -18.70 10.96
C LYS A 235 -5.93 -18.05 12.19
N VAL A 236 -4.74 -18.52 12.56
CA VAL A 236 -4.08 -18.20 13.83
C VAL A 236 -3.69 -16.72 13.97
N GLU A 237 -3.54 -15.94 12.89
CA GLU A 237 -3.27 -14.49 12.92
C GLU A 237 -1.99 -14.09 13.69
N GLU A 238 -0.87 -14.80 13.49
CA GLU A 238 0.44 -14.51 14.13
C GLU A 238 1.03 -13.18 13.60
N GLY A 239 1.20 -13.11 12.29
CA GLY A 239 1.67 -11.94 11.56
C GLY A 239 3.18 -11.97 11.26
N SER A 240 3.54 -11.52 10.06
CA SER A 240 4.93 -11.36 9.63
C SER A 240 5.16 -10.05 8.86
N ILE A 241 6.40 -9.64 8.77
CA ILE A 241 6.88 -8.50 7.99
C ILE A 241 8.02 -8.94 7.08
N PHE A 242 8.00 -8.44 5.86
CA PHE A 242 9.00 -8.68 4.83
C PHE A 242 9.67 -7.35 4.50
N VAL A 243 11.00 -7.32 4.52
CA VAL A 243 11.80 -6.18 4.10
C VAL A 243 12.47 -6.54 2.78
N TYR A 244 12.19 -5.80 1.72
CA TYR A 244 12.88 -5.91 0.45
C TYR A 244 13.82 -4.72 0.32
N GLN A 245 15.12 -5.00 0.35
CA GLN A 245 16.15 -3.97 0.29
C GLN A 245 16.06 -3.19 -1.03
N GLY A 246 16.16 -1.87 -0.93
CA GLY A 246 16.21 -0.97 -2.08
C GLY A 246 17.50 -1.09 -2.90
N GLY A 247 17.66 -0.21 -3.89
CA GLY A 247 18.87 -0.04 -4.68
C GLY A 247 18.81 -0.63 -6.08
N PRO A 248 19.96 -0.73 -6.79
CA PRO A 248 20.01 -1.14 -8.20
C PRO A 248 19.46 -2.54 -8.48
N SER A 249 19.46 -3.42 -7.48
CA SER A 249 18.93 -4.79 -7.53
C SER A 249 17.47 -4.91 -7.07
N PHE A 250 16.81 -3.79 -6.75
CA PHE A 250 15.41 -3.82 -6.34
C PHE A 250 14.53 -4.50 -7.40
N GLY A 251 13.71 -5.45 -6.96
CA GLY A 251 13.02 -6.37 -7.86
C GLY A 251 12.00 -5.68 -8.78
N THR A 252 12.00 -6.08 -10.06
CA THR A 252 10.99 -5.70 -11.06
C THR A 252 10.32 -6.93 -11.66
N GLY A 253 9.13 -6.76 -12.24
CA GLY A 253 8.31 -7.88 -12.73
C GLY A 253 7.68 -8.70 -11.59
N ASN A 254 7.55 -10.03 -11.77
CA ASN A 254 6.95 -10.92 -10.77
C ASN A 254 8.00 -11.38 -9.75
N VAL A 255 8.29 -10.52 -8.77
CA VAL A 255 9.46 -10.67 -7.88
C VAL A 255 9.36 -11.94 -7.05
N THR A 256 8.27 -12.13 -6.31
CA THR A 256 8.09 -13.28 -5.41
C THR A 256 7.75 -14.58 -6.13
N ARG A 257 7.65 -14.59 -7.47
CA ARG A 257 7.47 -15.82 -8.26
C ARG A 257 8.77 -16.40 -8.80
N SER A 258 9.87 -15.66 -8.72
CA SER A 258 11.17 -16.09 -9.23
C SER A 258 11.89 -17.00 -8.23
N CYS A 259 11.23 -18.05 -7.76
CA CYS A 259 11.67 -18.88 -6.63
C CYS A 259 12.84 -19.80 -6.96
N ASP A 260 13.54 -20.24 -5.92
CA ASP A 260 14.57 -21.25 -6.09
C ASP A 260 13.95 -22.59 -6.51
N PHE A 261 14.76 -23.46 -7.14
CA PHE A 261 14.26 -24.74 -7.64
C PHE A 261 13.77 -25.67 -6.51
N LEU A 262 14.31 -25.50 -5.28
CA LEU A 262 13.97 -26.31 -4.12
C LEU A 262 12.83 -25.73 -3.27
N SER A 263 12.23 -24.61 -3.68
CA SER A 263 11.15 -23.95 -2.95
C SER A 263 9.91 -24.84 -2.90
N LEU A 264 9.55 -25.26 -1.70
CA LEU A 264 8.37 -26.11 -1.47
C LEU A 264 7.06 -25.33 -1.57
N VAL A 265 7.10 -24.01 -1.41
CA VAL A 265 5.93 -23.12 -1.52
C VAL A 265 6.23 -22.01 -2.51
N LYS A 266 5.31 -21.77 -3.44
CA LYS A 266 5.35 -20.66 -4.41
C LYS A 266 4.03 -19.88 -4.31
N PRO A 267 4.03 -18.53 -4.36
CA PRO A 267 5.20 -17.65 -4.41
C PRO A 267 6.08 -17.76 -3.16
N CYS A 268 7.28 -17.18 -3.19
CA CYS A 268 8.33 -17.31 -2.17
C CYS A 268 8.78 -15.94 -1.64
N PRO A 269 7.88 -15.14 -1.03
CA PRO A 269 8.24 -13.82 -0.51
C PRO A 269 9.34 -13.88 0.55
N THR A 270 9.42 -14.96 1.34
CA THR A 270 10.47 -15.20 2.34
C THR A 270 11.85 -15.34 1.73
N GLU A 271 11.98 -15.99 0.57
CA GLU A 271 13.27 -16.16 -0.12
C GLU A 271 13.76 -14.87 -0.77
N LYS A 272 12.83 -13.97 -1.13
CA LYS A 272 13.15 -12.70 -1.81
C LYS A 272 13.33 -11.53 -0.87
N ALA A 273 12.87 -11.65 0.37
CA ALA A 273 13.05 -10.63 1.37
C ALA A 273 14.51 -10.61 1.85
N TYR A 274 15.05 -9.41 2.05
CA TYR A 274 16.32 -9.19 2.75
C TYR A 274 16.21 -9.67 4.22
N SER A 275 15.07 -9.41 4.85
CA SER A 275 14.76 -9.85 6.20
C SER A 275 13.27 -10.17 6.35
N VAL A 276 12.97 -11.17 7.17
CA VAL A 276 11.61 -11.51 7.59
C VAL A 276 11.54 -11.47 9.10
N LEU A 277 10.57 -10.73 9.63
CA LEU A 277 10.27 -10.65 11.05
C LEU A 277 8.92 -11.31 11.30
N SER A 278 8.84 -12.22 12.26
CA SER A 278 7.60 -12.93 12.60
C SER A 278 7.36 -12.89 14.11
N SER A 279 6.09 -12.99 14.49
CA SER A 279 5.68 -13.31 15.85
C SER A 279 5.36 -14.80 15.94
N ASN A 280 5.69 -15.43 17.07
CA ASN A 280 5.26 -16.80 17.38
C ASN A 280 3.99 -16.81 18.25
N GLU A 281 3.36 -15.64 18.42
CA GLU A 281 2.15 -15.50 19.22
C GLU A 281 0.92 -15.43 18.32
N GLY A 282 0.16 -16.52 18.31
CA GLY A 282 -1.14 -16.59 17.66
C GLY A 282 -2.10 -15.51 18.17
N GLY A 283 -2.74 -14.83 17.22
CA GLY A 283 -3.74 -13.80 17.45
C GLY A 283 -3.14 -12.42 17.73
N SER A 284 -1.82 -12.28 17.84
CA SER A 284 -1.14 -11.03 18.18
C SER A 284 -1.28 -9.95 17.09
N ARG A 285 -1.47 -10.38 15.84
CA ARG A 285 -1.54 -9.53 14.63
C ARG A 285 -0.30 -8.65 14.47
N PHE A 286 0.87 -9.24 14.68
CA PHE A 286 2.15 -8.57 14.49
C PHE A 286 2.24 -7.97 13.08
N GLY A 287 2.70 -6.72 12.97
CA GLY A 287 2.72 -5.99 11.69
C GLY A 287 1.42 -5.24 11.37
N SER A 288 0.52 -5.05 12.34
CA SER A 288 -0.74 -4.30 12.12
C SER A 288 -0.51 -2.83 11.75
N LYS A 289 0.54 -2.20 12.30
CA LYS A 289 1.02 -0.87 11.92
C LYS A 289 2.55 -0.85 11.93
N LEU A 290 3.09 0.00 11.05
CA LEU A 290 4.51 0.20 10.85
C LEU A 290 4.85 1.68 11.03
N THR A 291 5.96 1.97 11.69
CA THR A 291 6.60 3.30 11.64
C THR A 291 8.12 3.12 11.73
N THR A 292 8.88 4.21 11.60
CA THR A 292 10.32 4.17 11.84
C THR A 292 10.71 5.17 12.91
N TRP A 293 11.80 4.86 13.59
CA TRP A 293 12.42 5.74 14.56
C TRP A 293 13.91 5.82 14.26
N ARG A 294 14.43 7.04 14.07
CA ARG A 294 15.87 7.29 14.01
C ARG A 294 16.40 7.74 15.38
N PHE A 295 17.38 7.02 15.92
CA PHE A 295 18.14 7.42 17.10
C PHE A 295 19.63 7.14 16.88
N SER A 296 20.48 8.11 17.21
CA SER A 296 21.93 8.06 16.97
C SER A 296 22.29 7.71 15.52
N GLU A 297 21.62 8.36 14.55
CA GLU A 297 21.76 8.14 13.10
C GLU A 297 21.45 6.73 12.59
N LYS A 298 20.91 5.84 13.44
CA LYS A 298 20.51 4.49 13.03
C LYS A 298 18.99 4.42 12.82
N PRO A 299 18.51 3.94 11.67
CA PRO A 299 17.09 3.67 11.48
C PRO A 299 16.67 2.45 12.29
N HIS A 300 15.47 2.50 12.84
CA HIS A 300 14.83 1.39 13.52
C HIS A 300 13.44 1.20 12.92
N LEU A 301 13.08 -0.06 12.65
CA LEU A 301 11.75 -0.44 12.24
C LEU A 301 10.89 -0.67 13.49
N VAL A 302 9.77 0.04 13.58
CA VAL A 302 8.84 -0.05 14.71
C VAL A 302 7.55 -0.73 14.25
N VAL A 303 7.16 -1.77 14.97
CA VAL A 303 6.09 -2.70 14.58
C VAL A 303 5.10 -2.86 15.71
N SER A 304 3.80 -2.77 15.44
CA SER A 304 2.77 -3.08 16.44
C SER A 304 2.22 -4.51 16.32
N ALA A 305 1.94 -5.11 17.47
CA ALA A 305 1.11 -6.31 17.63
C ALA A 305 -0.01 -5.99 18.63
N PRO A 306 -1.10 -5.35 18.18
CA PRO A 306 -2.09 -4.74 19.07
C PRO A 306 -2.90 -5.75 19.91
N ARG A 307 -2.79 -7.04 19.60
CA ARG A 307 -3.50 -8.12 20.32
C ARG A 307 -2.54 -9.05 21.06
N SER A 308 -1.26 -8.69 21.16
CA SER A 308 -0.30 -9.45 21.96
C SER A 308 -0.75 -9.54 23.42
N ASN A 309 -0.46 -10.68 24.04
CA ASN A 309 -0.66 -11.00 25.45
C ASN A 309 0.64 -10.84 26.27
N GLY A 310 1.71 -10.29 25.69
CA GLY A 310 3.06 -10.32 26.27
C GLY A 310 3.17 -9.72 27.68
N ALA A 311 2.54 -8.57 27.92
CA ALA A 311 2.45 -7.98 29.26
C ALA A 311 1.22 -8.46 30.04
N GLU A 312 0.06 -8.40 29.39
CA GLU A 312 -1.27 -8.77 29.92
C GLU A 312 -2.15 -9.21 28.77
N ARG A 313 -3.26 -9.89 29.07
CA ARG A 313 -4.17 -10.42 28.03
C ARG A 313 -4.67 -9.32 27.07
N LEU A 314 -4.35 -9.45 25.79
CA LEU A 314 -4.68 -8.51 24.71
C LEU A 314 -4.23 -7.05 24.99
N ALA A 315 -3.17 -6.86 25.79
CA ALA A 315 -2.64 -5.53 26.09
C ALA A 315 -1.89 -4.90 24.90
N GLY A 316 -1.41 -5.75 23.99
CA GLY A 316 -0.65 -5.36 22.82
C GLY A 316 0.82 -5.06 23.14
N GLU A 317 1.64 -5.11 22.10
CA GLU A 317 3.07 -4.84 22.17
C GLU A 317 3.53 -3.99 20.98
N VAL A 318 4.65 -3.30 21.18
CA VAL A 318 5.37 -2.57 20.12
C VAL A 318 6.81 -3.04 20.15
N TYR A 319 7.29 -3.51 18.99
CA TYR A 319 8.63 -4.03 18.80
C TYR A 319 9.46 -2.99 18.05
N VAL A 320 10.72 -2.84 18.43
CA VAL A 320 11.67 -1.93 17.79
C VAL A 320 12.87 -2.76 17.34
N TYR A 321 13.08 -2.82 16.03
CA TYR A 321 14.15 -3.60 15.39
C TYR A 321 15.22 -2.68 14.81
N THR A 322 16.47 -3.11 14.92
CA THR A 322 17.58 -2.60 14.10
C THR A 322 17.92 -3.69 13.10
N LEU A 323 17.99 -3.34 11.81
CA LEU A 323 18.27 -4.27 10.72
C LEU A 323 19.70 -4.11 10.18
#